data_AF-A0A0C3IA34-F1
#
_entry.id   AF-A0A0C3IA34-F1
#
_cell.length_a   1.000
_cell.length_b   1.000
_cell.length_c   1.000
_cell.angle_alpha   90.00
_cell.angle_beta   90.00
_cell.angle_gamma   90.00
#
_symmetry.space_group_name_H-M   'P 1'
#
loop_
_entity.id
_entity.type
_entity.pdbx_description
1 polymer ?
#
loop_
_entity_poly.entity_id
_entity_poly.type
_entity_poly.pdbx_seq_one_letter_code
_entity_poly.pdbx_strand_id
1 'polypeptide(L)'
;MGCLFIREVWPQARPVRFPDDPYFIHNACKLTTLQIATNVKLHDTFWLKDQKYSLYDMLSGNEEYALPFVGGIVYQGSLVLKTTIAGTALSTVGLRKPMEWKAL
;
A
#
# COMPACT_ATOMS: atom_id res chain seq x y z
N MET A 1 -1.17 22.20 -19.91
CA MET A 1 -2.45 21.64 -19.42
C MET A 1 -2.15 20.25 -18.83
N GLY A 2 -1.94 20.12 -17.51
CA GLY A 2 -1.46 18.84 -16.93
C GLY A 2 -1.42 18.75 -15.41
N CYS A 3 -1.99 19.71 -14.67
CA CYS A 3 -1.81 19.84 -13.23
C CYS A 3 -2.88 19.14 -12.36
N LEU A 4 -3.83 18.40 -12.94
CA LEU A 4 -4.92 17.77 -12.16
C LEU A 4 -4.43 16.65 -11.24
N PHE A 5 -3.38 15.91 -11.63
CA PHE A 5 -2.88 14.74 -10.91
C PHE A 5 -2.03 15.10 -9.68
N ILE A 6 -1.33 16.24 -9.72
CA ILE A 6 -0.43 16.71 -8.66
C ILE A 6 -0.97 17.95 -7.94
N ARG A 7 -2.28 18.19 -8.05
CA ARG A 7 -2.90 19.37 -7.42
C ARG A 7 -2.63 19.37 -5.91
N GLU A 8 -2.44 20.57 -5.36
CA GLU A 8 -2.27 20.72 -3.93
C GLU A 8 -3.51 20.24 -3.17
N VAL A 9 -3.26 19.45 -2.13
CA VAL A 9 -4.29 19.00 -1.21
C VAL A 9 -4.54 20.12 -0.22
N TRP A 10 -5.81 20.31 0.15
CA TRP A 10 -6.17 21.33 1.13
C TRP A 10 -5.44 21.07 2.47
N PRO A 11 -4.79 22.06 3.10
CA PRO A 11 -3.89 21.85 4.23
C PRO A 11 -4.51 21.09 5.42
N GLN A 12 -5.81 21.28 5.65
CA GLN A 12 -6.54 20.66 6.76
C GLN A 12 -7.11 19.26 6.43
N ALA A 13 -7.06 18.83 5.16
CA ALA A 13 -7.67 17.56 4.76
C ALA A 13 -6.91 16.32 5.25
N ARG A 14 -5.68 16.48 5.76
CA ARG A 14 -4.85 15.38 6.27
C ARG A 14 -4.15 15.77 7.58
N PRO A 15 -4.86 15.77 8.72
CA PRO A 15 -4.23 15.98 10.01
C PRO A 15 -3.28 14.80 10.33
N VAL A 16 -2.03 15.11 10.68
CA VAL A 16 -1.08 14.14 11.23
C VAL A 16 -1.36 14.04 12.72
N ARG A 17 -1.58 12.83 13.22
CA ARG A 17 -1.87 12.57 14.63
C ARG A 17 -0.61 12.06 15.30
N PHE A 18 -0.19 12.62 16.42
CA PHE A 18 1.08 12.25 17.10
C PHE A 18 2.33 12.49 16.23
N PRO A 19 2.60 13.75 15.82
CA PRO A 19 3.72 14.05 14.94
C PRO A 19 5.10 13.77 15.55
N ASP A 20 5.22 13.84 16.88
CA ASP A 20 6.48 13.68 17.61
C ASP A 20 6.72 12.27 18.16
N ASP A 21 5.76 11.36 17.97
CA ASP A 21 5.82 10.01 18.52
C ASP A 21 6.37 9.02 17.47
N PRO A 22 7.59 8.48 17.67
CA PRO A 22 8.22 7.58 16.71
C PRO A 22 7.56 6.19 16.64
N TYR A 23 6.65 5.86 17.56
CA TYR A 23 5.93 4.58 17.54
C TYR A 23 4.81 4.54 16.50
N PHE A 24 4.39 5.70 15.96
CA PHE A 24 3.31 5.77 14.98
C PHE A 24 3.83 5.89 13.55
N ILE A 25 3.55 4.86 12.74
CA ILE A 25 3.77 4.89 11.29
C ILE A 25 2.49 5.33 10.61
N HIS A 26 2.50 6.52 9.99
CA HIS A 26 1.38 6.99 9.18
C HIS A 26 1.47 6.50 7.74
N ASN A 27 0.32 6.19 7.15
CA ASN A 27 0.25 5.85 5.73
C ASN A 27 0.78 7.03 4.89
N ALA A 28 1.64 6.78 3.90
CA ALA A 28 2.28 7.79 3.08
C ALA A 28 1.33 8.50 2.11
N CYS A 29 0.30 7.82 1.63
CA CYS A 29 -0.65 8.35 0.65
C CYS A 29 -2.08 7.88 0.93
N LYS A 30 -3.08 8.56 0.35
CA LYS A 30 -4.47 8.11 0.33
C LYS A 30 -4.62 6.94 -0.65
N LEU A 31 -4.28 5.75 -0.18
CA LEU A 31 -4.37 4.49 -0.93
C LEU A 31 -5.41 3.56 -0.31
N THR A 32 -5.85 2.58 -1.08
CA THR A 32 -6.62 1.43 -0.58
C THR A 32 -5.65 0.30 -0.30
N THR A 33 -5.64 -0.21 0.94
CA THR A 33 -4.80 -1.34 1.33
C THR A 33 -5.20 -2.58 0.54
N LEU A 34 -4.22 -3.23 -0.10
CA LEU A 34 -4.42 -4.47 -0.84
C LEU A 34 -4.00 -5.67 -0.01
N GLN A 35 -2.78 -5.63 0.53
CA GLN A 35 -2.18 -6.75 1.24
C GLN A 35 -1.18 -6.24 2.27
N ILE A 36 -1.08 -6.95 3.39
CA ILE A 36 -0.03 -6.79 4.39
C ILE A 36 0.61 -8.17 4.55
N ALA A 37 1.90 -8.29 4.26
CA ALA A 37 2.68 -9.50 4.52
C ALA A 37 3.64 -9.23 5.67
N THR A 38 3.71 -10.16 6.61
CA THR A 38 4.60 -10.11 7.78
C THR A 38 5.61 -11.24 7.70
N ASN A 39 6.79 -11.06 8.29
CA ASN A 39 7.87 -12.05 8.31
C ASN A 39 8.30 -12.46 6.89
N VAL A 40 8.55 -11.45 6.04
CA VAL A 40 8.84 -11.63 4.61
C VAL A 40 10.20 -12.29 4.41
N LYS A 41 10.29 -13.23 3.46
CA LYS A 41 11.54 -13.92 3.10
C LYS A 41 12.20 -13.28 1.88
N LEU A 42 13.51 -13.53 1.70
CA LEU A 42 14.27 -13.07 0.53
C LEU A 42 13.62 -13.53 -0.78
N HIS A 43 13.34 -14.83 -0.86
CA HIS A 43 12.49 -15.44 -1.87
C HIS A 43 11.16 -15.80 -1.22
N ASP A 44 10.11 -15.08 -1.60
CA ASP A 44 8.75 -15.29 -1.12
C ASP A 44 7.76 -15.13 -2.28
N THR A 45 6.51 -15.51 -2.03
CA THR A 45 5.43 -15.45 -3.00
C THR A 45 4.38 -14.47 -2.51
N PHE A 46 4.61 -13.17 -2.71
CA PHE A 46 3.57 -12.17 -2.46
C PHE A 46 2.85 -11.79 -3.75
N TRP A 47 1.57 -11.49 -3.60
CA TRP A 47 0.69 -11.14 -4.71
C TRP A 47 0.72 -9.63 -4.95
N LEU A 48 1.62 -9.18 -5.81
CA LEU A 48 1.59 -7.79 -6.29
C LEU A 48 0.91 -7.76 -7.64
N LYS A 49 -0.28 -7.14 -7.70
CA LYS A 49 -1.05 -6.97 -8.96
C LYS A 49 -1.24 -8.30 -9.72
N ASP A 50 -1.60 -9.36 -9.00
CA ASP A 50 -1.85 -10.71 -9.55
C ASP A 50 -0.60 -11.48 -10.03
N GLN A 51 0.59 -10.90 -9.88
CA GLN A 51 1.85 -11.55 -10.18
C GLN A 51 2.59 -11.90 -8.88
N LYS A 52 3.28 -13.03 -8.91
CA LYS A 52 4.11 -13.51 -7.80
C LYS A 52 5.43 -12.76 -7.84
N TYR A 53 5.73 -12.05 -6.77
CA TYR A 53 7.02 -11.38 -6.60
C TYR A 53 7.66 -11.83 -5.30
N SER A 54 8.99 -11.81 -5.30
CA SER A 54 9.82 -11.95 -4.10
C SER A 54 10.49 -10.62 -3.72
N LEU A 55 10.98 -10.52 -2.48
CA LEU A 55 11.62 -9.31 -1.98
C LEU A 55 12.88 -8.98 -2.80
N TYR A 56 13.57 -10.04 -3.23
CA TYR A 56 14.65 -9.99 -4.20
C TYR A 56 14.21 -9.35 -5.53
N ASP A 57 13.08 -9.79 -6.10
CA ASP A 57 12.56 -9.25 -7.37
C ASP A 57 12.11 -7.77 -7.23
N MET A 58 11.56 -7.41 -6.07
CA MET A 58 11.17 -6.01 -5.78
C MET A 58 12.37 -5.07 -5.74
N LEU A 59 13.53 -5.56 -5.30
CA LEU A 59 14.77 -4.79 -5.16
C LEU A 59 15.75 -5.06 -6.31
N SER A 60 15.21 -5.35 -7.50
CA SER A 60 15.96 -5.53 -8.74
C SER A 60 17.04 -6.62 -8.68
N GLY A 61 16.83 -7.65 -7.87
CA GLY A 61 17.76 -8.77 -7.72
C GLY A 61 19.05 -8.42 -6.98
N ASN A 62 19.03 -7.40 -6.12
CA ASN A 62 20.17 -7.07 -5.27
C ASN A 62 19.95 -7.63 -3.86
N GLU A 63 20.68 -8.70 -3.52
CA GLU A 63 20.58 -9.35 -2.21
C GLU A 63 21.02 -8.43 -1.06
N GLU A 64 22.04 -7.60 -1.26
CA GLU A 64 22.58 -6.72 -0.23
C GLU A 64 21.53 -5.69 0.24
N TYR A 65 20.70 -5.20 -0.68
CA TYR A 65 19.59 -4.32 -0.35
C TYR A 65 18.37 -5.05 0.21
N ALA A 66 18.18 -6.34 -0.11
CA ALA A 66 17.01 -7.10 0.31
C ALA A 66 17.18 -7.73 1.70
N LEU A 67 18.39 -8.15 2.06
CA LEU A 67 18.70 -8.79 3.34
C LEU A 67 18.21 -8.01 4.57
N PRO A 68 18.35 -6.68 4.67
CA PRO A 68 17.87 -5.90 5.82
C PRO A 68 16.36 -5.94 6.02
N PHE A 69 15.58 -6.23 4.97
CA PHE A 69 14.13 -6.26 5.01
C PHE A 69 13.55 -7.66 5.25
N VAL A 70 14.40 -8.70 5.30
CA VAL A 70 14.00 -10.07 5.64
C VAL A 70 13.52 -10.12 7.09
N GLY A 71 12.38 -10.78 7.32
CA GLY A 71 11.67 -10.78 8.61
C GLY A 71 10.82 -9.53 8.85
N GLY A 72 10.84 -8.57 7.93
CA GLY A 72 10.07 -7.32 8.01
C GLY A 72 8.61 -7.47 7.60
N ILE A 73 7.96 -6.31 7.40
CA ILE A 73 6.56 -6.18 7.00
C ILE A 73 6.49 -5.45 5.66
N VAL A 74 5.80 -6.05 4.69
CA VAL A 74 5.50 -5.42 3.40
C VAL A 74 4.05 -4.96 3.41
N TYR A 75 3.85 -3.64 3.34
CA TYR A 75 2.55 -2.99 3.25
C TYR A 75 2.28 -2.53 1.82
N GLN A 76 1.24 -3.06 1.18
CA GLN A 76 0.90 -2.77 -0.20
C GLN A 76 -0.45 -2.07 -0.32
N GLY A 77 -0.49 -1.06 -1.18
CA GLY A 77 -1.69 -0.28 -1.44
C GLY A 77 -1.80 0.15 -2.89
N SER A 78 -3.03 0.29 -3.37
CA SER A 78 -3.34 0.82 -4.69
C SER A 78 -3.83 2.25 -4.59
N LEU A 79 -3.26 3.13 -5.42
CA LEU A 79 -3.78 4.47 -5.65
C LEU A 79 -4.72 4.41 -6.86
N VAL A 80 -6.01 4.58 -6.60
CA VAL A 80 -7.04 4.63 -7.64
C VAL A 80 -7.55 6.06 -7.81
N LEU A 81 -7.95 6.39 -9.03
CA LEU A 81 -8.65 7.63 -9.32
C LEU A 81 -9.98 7.62 -8.57
N LYS A 82 -10.09 8.47 -7.55
CA LYS A 82 -11.37 8.73 -6.88
C LYS A 82 -12.06 9.88 -7.59
N THR A 83 -12.88 9.56 -8.59
CA THR A 83 -13.86 10.50 -9.11
C THR A 83 -15.06 10.48 -8.17
N THR A 84 -15.09 11.41 -7.22
CA THR A 84 -16.34 11.74 -6.53
C THR A 84 -17.20 12.53 -7.50
N ILE A 85 -18.05 11.85 -8.26
CA ILE A 85 -19.17 12.51 -8.94
C ILE A 85 -20.11 12.97 -7.82
N ALA A 86 -20.39 14.26 -7.74
CA ALA A 86 -21.30 14.81 -6.75
C ALA A 86 -22.66 14.09 -6.85
N GLY A 87 -22.99 13.27 -5.84
CA GLY A 87 -24.32 12.68 -5.69
C GLY A 87 -24.45 11.16 -5.78
N THR A 88 -23.43 10.41 -6.23
CA THR A 88 -23.56 8.94 -6.30
C THR A 88 -22.36 8.26 -5.68
N ALA A 89 -22.58 7.61 -4.54
CA ALA A 89 -21.67 6.58 -4.04
C ALA A 89 -21.72 5.40 -5.03
N LEU A 90 -20.85 5.43 -6.05
CA LEU A 90 -20.58 4.26 -6.87
C LEU A 90 -19.77 3.27 -6.01
N SER A 91 -20.51 2.46 -5.27
CA SER A 91 -20.05 1.15 -4.86
C SER A 91 -19.68 0.34 -6.10
N THR A 92 -18.65 -0.50 -5.96
CA THR A 92 -18.31 -1.65 -6.81
C THR A 92 -17.62 -1.36 -8.16
N VAL A 93 -16.30 -1.21 -8.11
CA VAL A 93 -15.42 -1.85 -9.10
C VAL A 93 -14.48 -2.78 -8.33
N GLY A 94 -14.84 -4.06 -8.32
CA GLY A 94 -13.93 -5.17 -8.01
C GLY A 94 -13.36 -5.24 -6.60
N LEU A 95 -14.22 -5.35 -5.58
CA LEU A 95 -13.82 -6.02 -4.34
C LEU A 95 -13.48 -7.48 -4.71
N ARG A 96 -12.20 -7.77 -5.00
CA ARG A 96 -11.69 -9.11 -4.77
C ARG A 96 -11.94 -9.36 -3.29
N LYS A 97 -12.74 -10.38 -2.95
CA LYS A 97 -13.13 -10.70 -1.58
C LYS A 97 -11.88 -10.58 -0.68
N PRO A 98 -11.97 -9.96 0.51
CA PRO A 98 -10.86 -10.02 1.45
C PRO A 98 -10.53 -11.51 1.63
N MET A 99 -9.28 -11.86 1.33
CA MET A 99 -8.78 -13.21 1.53
C MET A 99 -8.99 -13.55 3.00
N GLU A 100 -9.89 -14.51 3.29
CA GLU A 100 -10.14 -14.96 4.65
C GLU A 100 -8.84 -15.54 5.21
N TRP A 101 -8.22 -14.82 6.15
CA TRP A 101 -7.18 -15.39 6.97
C TRP A 101 -7.87 -16.29 8.00
N LYS A 102 -7.75 -17.61 7.83
CA LYS A 102 -7.95 -18.51 8.97
C LYS A 102 -6.72 -18.37 9.85
N ALA A 103 -6.94 -17.83 11.04
CA ALA A 103 -6.00 -17.94 12.14
C ALA A 103 -5.61 -19.41 12.32
N LEU A 104 -4.32 -19.72 12.17
CA LEU A 104 -3.66 -20.87 12.76
C LEU A 104 -2.51 -20.33 13.60
#